data_AF-A0A151S743-F1
#
_entry.id   AF-A0A151S743-F1
#
_cell.length_a   1.000
_cell.length_b   1.000
_cell.length_c   1.000
_cell.angle_alpha   90.00
_cell.angle_beta   90.00
_cell.angle_gamma   90.00
#
_symmetry.space_group_name_H-M   'P 1'
#
loop_
_entity.id
_entity.type
_entity.pdbx_description
1 polymer ?
#
loop_
_entity_poly.entity_id
_entity_poly.type
_entity_poly.pdbx_seq_one_letter_code
_entity_poly.pdbx_strand_id
1 'polypeptide(L)' 'MPLKNIVEIIIDFLQRKDPDELFAEPINPDVVEHYYEIVKQPMDFGTMRAKIFEGMYTNIELFKV' A
#
# COMPACT_ATOMS: atom_id res chain seq x y z
N MET A 1 8.87 15.27 -6.90
CA MET A 1 8.66 15.10 -8.36
C MET A 1 7.17 14.98 -8.62
N PRO A 2 6.64 15.40 -9.79
CA PRO A 2 5.20 15.39 -10.06
C PRO A 2 4.50 14.07 -9.77
N LEU A 3 5.12 12.93 -10.11
CA LEU A 3 4.56 11.59 -9.86
C LEU A 3 4.41 11.27 -8.37
N LYS A 4 5.44 11.53 -7.55
CA LYS A 4 5.41 11.31 -6.09
C LYS A 4 4.19 11.99 -5.45
N ASN A 5 3.97 13.27 -5.77
CA ASN A 5 2.85 14.02 -5.21
C ASN A 5 1.49 13.45 -5.67
N ILE A 6 1.40 12.98 -6.92
CA ILE A 6 0.17 12.36 -7.45
C ILE A 6 -0.15 11.07 -6.68
N VAL A 7 0.82 10.17 -6.50
CA VAL A 7 0.58 8.91 -5.81
C VAL A 7 0.30 9.11 -4.31
N GLU A 8 0.92 10.09 -3.67
CA GLU A 8 0.57 10.50 -2.29
C GLU A 8 -0.89 10.95 -2.18
N ILE A 9 -1.37 11.81 -3.10
CA ILE A 9 -2.76 12.27 -3.13
C ILE A 9 -3.73 11.09 -3.34
N ILE A 10 -3.37 10.12 -4.19
CA ILE A 10 -4.20 8.94 -4.41
C ILE A 10 -4.27 8.08 -3.14
N ILE A 11 -3.14 7.82 -2.47
CA ILE A 11 -3.13 7.07 -1.21
C ILE A 11 -3.97 7.80 -0.14
N ASP A 12 -3.82 9.11 0.00
CA ASP A 12 -4.60 9.90 0.95
C ASP A 12 -6.11 9.77 0.69
N PHE A 13 -6.50 9.77 -0.59
CA PHE A 13 -7.89 9.57 -0.97
C PHE A 13 -8.40 8.17 -0.64
N LEU A 14 -7.61 7.13 -0.95
CA LEU A 14 -7.96 5.73 -0.68
C LEU A 14 -8.04 5.44 0.82
N GLN A 15 -7.10 5.95 1.62
CA GLN A 15 -7.12 5.82 3.07
C GLN A 15 -8.36 6.45 3.71
N ARG A 16 -8.82 7.61 3.21
CA ARG A 16 -10.09 8.20 3.68
C ARG A 16 -11.33 7.35 3.37
N LYS A 17 -11.21 6.37 2.46
CA LYS A 17 -12.27 5.40 2.14
C LYS A 17 -12.17 4.13 2.97
N ASP A 18 -11.13 4.00 3.80
CA ASP A 18 -10.89 2.88 4.71
C ASP A 18 -10.95 3.34 6.18
N PRO A 19 -12.15 3.72 6.68
CA PRO A 19 -12.30 4.26 8.03
C PRO A 19 -12.03 3.24 9.14
N ASP A 20 -12.10 1.94 8.81
CA ASP A 20 -11.83 0.84 9.73
C ASP A 20 -10.35 0.42 9.70
N GLU A 21 -9.53 1.11 8.90
CA GLU A 21 -8.08 0.91 8.80
C GLU A 21 -7.67 -0.52 8.40
N LEU A 22 -8.51 -1.21 7.63
CA LEU A 22 -8.29 -2.61 7.22
C LEU A 22 -7.05 -2.79 6.34
N PHE A 23 -6.63 -1.73 5.65
CA PHE A 23 -5.48 -1.72 4.74
C PHE A 23 -4.37 -0.77 5.23
N ALA A 24 -4.43 -0.29 6.47
CA ALA A 24 -3.48 0.69 6.97
C ALA A 24 -2.05 0.13 7.11
N GLU A 25 -1.93 -1.12 7.59
CA GLU A 25 -0.68 -1.79 7.92
C GLU A 25 -0.66 -3.24 7.40
N PRO A 26 0.51 -3.90 7.33
CA PRO A 26 0.59 -5.30 6.93
C PRO A 26 -0.24 -6.21 7.84
N ILE A 27 -0.92 -7.20 7.26
CA ILE A 27 -1.61 -8.23 8.03
C ILE A 27 -0.64 -9.01 8.91
N ASN A 28 -1.03 -9.23 10.17
CA ASN A 28 -0.30 -10.10 11.08
C ASN A 28 -0.60 -11.59 10.76
N PRO A 29 0.39 -12.38 10.32
CA PRO A 29 0.20 -13.80 10.00
C PRO A 29 -0.20 -14.66 11.22
N ASP A 30 0.10 -14.22 12.44
CA ASP A 30 -0.27 -14.95 13.66
C ASP A 30 -1.77 -14.82 13.97
N VAL A 31 -2.41 -13.80 13.42
CA VAL A 31 -3.86 -13.55 13.58
C VAL A 31 -4.65 -14.18 12.43
N VAL A 32 -4.08 -14.15 11.22
CA VAL A 32 -4.69 -14.73 10.03
C VAL A 32 -3.86 -15.92 9.58
N GLU A 33 -4.24 -17.10 10.09
CA GLU A 33 -3.61 -18.36 9.72
C GLU A 33 -3.62 -18.55 8.19
N HIS A 34 -2.52 -19.09 7.65
CA HIS A 34 -2.34 -19.36 6.22
C HIS A 34 -2.41 -18.14 5.30
N TYR A 35 -2.38 -16.90 5.80
CA TYR A 35 -2.52 -15.69 4.96
C TYR A 35 -1.48 -15.64 3.82
N TYR A 36 -0.19 -15.80 4.13
CA TYR A 36 0.88 -15.76 3.12
C TYR A 36 0.96 -17.05 2.27
N GLU A 37 0.24 -18.11 2.64
CA GLU A 37 0.06 -19.27 1.77
C GLU A 37 -0.86 -18.94 0.59
N ILE A 38 -1.76 -17.97 0.75
CA ILE A 38 -2.72 -17.55 -0.27
C ILE A 38 -2.26 -16.25 -0.94
N VAL A 39 -1.96 -15.22 -0.14
CA VAL A 39 -1.58 -13.89 -0.63
C VAL A 39 -0.06 -13.82 -0.83
N LYS A 40 0.37 -13.91 -2.10
CA LYS A 40 1.79 -13.97 -2.46
C LYS A 40 2.49 -12.62 -2.57
N GLN A 41 1.73 -11.55 -2.72
CA GLN A 41 2.23 -10.19 -2.83
C GLN A 41 1.41 -9.30 -1.89
N PRO A 42 1.63 -9.40 -0.57
CA PRO A 42 0.90 -8.57 0.39
C PRO A 42 1.24 -7.10 0.18
N MET A 43 0.24 -6.24 0.36
CA MET A 43 0.38 -4.78 0.27
C MET A 43 -0.60 -4.11 1.23
N ASP A 44 -0.22 -2.92 1.69
CA ASP A 44 -0.97 -2.07 2.61
C ASP A 44 -0.50 -0.61 2.40
N PHE A 45 -1.25 0.36 2.92
CA PHE A 45 -0.95 1.77 2.73
C PHE A 45 0.39 2.20 3.38
N GLY A 46 0.77 1.60 4.51
CA GLY A 46 2.08 1.82 5.13
C GLY A 46 3.22 1.40 4.21
N THR A 47 3.14 0.20 3.64
CA THR A 47 4.11 -0.30 2.66
C THR A 47 4.15 0.55 1.40
N MET A 48 2.98 0.97 0.86
CA MET A 48 2.94 1.87 -0.29
C MET A 48 3.61 3.22 0.01
N ARG A 49 3.42 3.78 1.21
CA ARG A 49 4.10 5.04 1.62
C ARG A 49 5.61 4.86 1.74
N ALA A 50 6.08 3.72 2.28
CA ALA A 50 7.50 3.41 2.31
C ALA A 50 8.10 3.35 0.89
N LYS A 51 7.41 2.67 -0.04
CA LYS A 51 7.80 2.62 -1.46
C LYS A 51 7.86 3.99 -2.13
N ILE A 52 6.95 4.91 -1.79
CA ILE A 52 7.01 6.31 -2.25
C ILE A 52 8.27 7.00 -1.71
N PHE A 53 8.54 6.86 -0.41
CA PHE A 53 9.69 7.48 0.23
C PHE A 53 11.01 7.00 -0.38
N GLU A 54 11.10 5.72 -0.70
CA GLU A 54 12.26 5.07 -1.34
C GLU A 54 12.35 5.36 -2.85
N GLY A 55 11.34 5.99 -3.46
CA GLY A 55 11.32 6.31 -4.88
C GLY A 55 11.07 5.10 -5.80
N MET A 56 10.46 4.04 -5.29
CA MET A 56 10.20 2.81 -6.06
C MET A 56 9.15 3.00 -7.16
N TYR A 57 8.21 3.93 -7.00
CA TYR A 57 7.24 4.27 -8.03
C TYR A 57 7.83 5.23 -9.05
N THR A 58 8.60 4.69 -10.00
CA THR A 58 9.22 5.47 -11.08
C THR A 58 8.29 5.77 -12.25
N ASN A 59 7.16 5.05 -12.32
CA ASN A 59 6.05 5.30 -13.24
C ASN A 59 4.72 4.89 -12.58
N ILE A 60 3.59 5.27 -13.17
CA ILE A 60 2.26 5.01 -12.60
C ILE A 60 1.85 3.54 -12.66
N GLU A 61 2.40 2.75 -13.57
CA GLU A 61 2.09 1.32 -13.67
C GLU A 61 2.66 0.56 -12.48
N LEU A 62 3.85 0.92 -12.00
CA LEU A 62 4.42 0.36 -10.77
C LEU A 62 3.57 0.64 -9.53
N PHE A 63 2.72 1.67 -9.53
CA PHE A 63 1.83 1.99 -8.42
C PHE A 63 0.51 1.21 -8.45
N LYS A 64 0.06 0.78 -9.64
CA LYS A 64 -1.21 0.04 -9.84
C LYS A 64 -1.08 -1.47 -9.59
N VAL A 65 0.16 -1.97 -9.54
CA VAL A 65 0.51 -3.39 -9.37
C VAL A 65 0.86 -3.66 -7.92
#